data_AF-A0A0D2JZ83-F1
#
_entry.id   AF-A0A0D2JZ83-F1
#
_cell.length_a   1.000
_cell.length_b   1.000
_cell.length_c   1.000
_cell.angle_alpha   90.00
_cell.angle_beta   90.00
_cell.angle_gamma   90.00
#
_symmetry.space_group_name_H-M   'P 1'
#
loop_
_entity.id
_entity.type
_entity.pdbx_description
1 polymer ?
#
loop_
_entity_poly.entity_id
_entity_poly.type
_entity_poly.pdbx_seq_one_letter_code
_entity_poly.pdbx_strand_id
1 'polypeptide(L)'
;MESPTRDQKRAPSGAEWERLRPDFTRLYKTENRPLPEVMKIMREQHGLWASEKMYKNKIKAWGLRKYLKEGEAKQIIEGEVPTTRRDLDLDVLKRKAERALKRKRSRKSSQPQASPQASPLASESAPTALSPAAFPDSQALVPYNQPAEMRQAFVVPSPDGFRIASVAEQFLFNLRGWTHDAFIHGDWDAMSTTRHNRGRQASRMLSSSLTAGINLFENGKQDLAWAQWGKAFAGFQNPELFKSWYYEIPMALLFEVSRVAVSGHPKLAALLLGSVKRWAHTFLDPKDSRHALFSIFGDLQVDQLQDLYKRAARSMYDGLETRIDKRNKLLYEVRLNRALDLLWYDSETDLTEWLPQISEVDAVSPGLSVYFLLLQAYRLVSQDQYEQAEDICSQVQRRLSILKETPGSIDLWRVGLAYRRLGRAQYSKGRFAEARRSFNTALKYVQNNNELSKSVLIEICQRQQSMANMMQDTEDVFFWTQMLQSLEQDTKAHVIEEIDDVHKGGDGIGTEGERLPGKKRRISPPSRSSTPARRGTW
;
A
#
# COMPACT_ATOMS: atom_id res chain seq x y z
N MET A 1 -42.44 18.98 3.55
CA MET A 1 -41.45 18.05 2.96
C MET A 1 -41.50 16.78 3.78
N GLU A 2 -41.95 15.67 3.21
CA GLU A 2 -42.13 14.41 3.94
C GLU A 2 -40.80 13.67 4.12
N SER A 3 -40.65 13.01 5.26
CA SER A 3 -39.47 12.18 5.58
C SER A 3 -39.58 10.82 4.87
N PRO A 4 -38.50 10.30 4.27
CA PRO A 4 -38.56 9.08 3.46
C PRO A 4 -38.83 7.82 4.29
N THR A 5 -39.75 6.98 3.79
CA THR A 5 -40.20 5.74 4.44
C THR A 5 -39.16 4.61 4.37
N ARG A 6 -39.29 3.65 5.29
CA ARG A 6 -38.26 2.65 5.63
C ARG A 6 -37.87 1.70 4.49
N ASP A 7 -38.70 1.55 3.46
CA ASP A 7 -38.46 0.64 2.32
C ASP A 7 -37.44 1.16 1.29
N GLN A 8 -37.14 2.46 1.25
CA GLN A 8 -36.26 3.06 0.23
C GLN A 8 -34.76 2.69 0.36
N LYS A 9 -34.38 1.83 1.32
CA LYS A 9 -33.00 1.37 1.54
C LYS A 9 -32.70 -0.03 0.97
N ARG A 10 -33.64 -0.67 0.28
CA ARG A 10 -33.40 -1.98 -0.36
C ARG A 10 -32.51 -1.82 -1.59
N ALA A 11 -31.51 -2.70 -1.73
CA ALA A 11 -30.67 -2.75 -2.93
C ALA A 11 -31.53 -3.13 -4.16
N PRO A 12 -31.50 -2.36 -5.27
CA PRO A 12 -32.38 -2.61 -6.41
C PRO A 12 -32.15 -3.98 -7.05
N SER A 13 -33.24 -4.67 -7.34
CA SER A 13 -33.28 -6.01 -7.93
C SER A 13 -32.80 -6.04 -9.38
N GLY A 14 -32.43 -7.23 -9.87
CA GLY A 14 -32.00 -7.41 -11.26
C GLY A 14 -33.04 -6.93 -12.28
N ALA A 15 -34.33 -7.14 -12.01
CA ALA A 15 -35.43 -6.74 -12.87
C ALA A 15 -35.60 -5.21 -12.95
N GLU A 16 -35.48 -4.50 -11.82
CA GLU A 16 -35.55 -3.03 -11.80
C GLU A 16 -34.42 -2.39 -12.61
N TRP A 17 -33.23 -2.99 -12.55
CA TRP A 17 -32.09 -2.55 -13.36
C TRP A 17 -32.33 -2.74 -14.86
N GLU A 18 -32.83 -3.89 -15.31
CA GLU A 18 -33.09 -4.09 -16.74
C GLU A 18 -34.28 -3.23 -17.23
N ARG A 19 -35.31 -3.00 -16.39
CA ARG A 19 -36.40 -2.05 -16.70
C ARG A 19 -35.89 -0.63 -16.93
N LEU A 20 -34.95 -0.15 -16.11
CA LEU A 20 -34.39 1.21 -16.19
C LEU A 20 -33.12 1.31 -17.06
N ARG A 21 -32.70 0.20 -17.70
CA ARG A 21 -31.54 0.16 -18.60
C ARG A 21 -31.66 1.10 -19.81
N PRO A 22 -32.83 1.27 -20.47
CA PRO A 22 -32.94 2.20 -21.61
C PRO A 22 -32.63 3.64 -21.21
N ASP A 23 -33.25 4.14 -20.14
CA ASP A 23 -33.03 5.49 -19.63
C ASP A 23 -31.59 5.71 -19.15
N PHE A 24 -31.05 4.77 -18.36
CA PHE A 24 -29.65 4.84 -17.96
C PHE A 24 -28.71 4.89 -19.19
N THR A 25 -28.98 4.08 -20.21
CA THR A 25 -28.19 4.04 -21.44
C THR A 25 -28.30 5.35 -22.21
N ARG A 26 -29.50 5.93 -22.33
CA ARG A 26 -29.72 7.24 -22.95
C ARG A 26 -28.93 8.33 -22.22
N LEU A 27 -29.12 8.48 -20.91
CA LEU A 27 -28.45 9.49 -20.09
C LEU A 27 -26.91 9.35 -20.12
N TYR A 28 -26.39 8.13 -19.97
CA TYR A 28 -24.95 7.88 -19.84
C TYR A 28 -24.19 7.84 -21.17
N LYS A 29 -24.78 7.25 -22.22
CA LYS A 29 -24.11 6.96 -23.51
C LYS A 29 -24.54 7.90 -24.63
N THR A 30 -25.82 8.27 -24.71
CA THR A 30 -26.37 9.13 -25.77
C THR A 30 -26.21 10.60 -25.41
N GLU A 31 -26.74 11.02 -24.25
CA GLU A 31 -26.62 12.39 -23.71
C GLU A 31 -25.22 12.65 -23.11
N ASN A 32 -24.39 11.62 -22.98
CA ASN A 32 -22.98 11.73 -22.56
C ASN A 32 -22.78 12.37 -21.16
N ARG A 33 -23.80 12.36 -20.29
CA ARG A 33 -23.72 12.94 -18.93
C ARG A 33 -22.67 12.24 -18.04
N PRO A 34 -22.03 12.95 -17.10
CA PRO A 34 -21.11 12.35 -16.12
C PRO A 34 -21.88 11.44 -15.16
N LEU A 35 -21.23 10.37 -14.66
CA LEU A 35 -21.90 9.36 -13.84
C LEU A 35 -22.60 9.91 -12.58
N PRO A 36 -22.03 10.86 -11.82
CA PRO A 36 -22.72 11.44 -10.66
C PRO A 36 -24.05 12.14 -11.01
N GLU A 37 -24.12 12.79 -12.18
CA GLU A 37 -25.33 13.46 -12.66
C GLU A 37 -26.38 12.44 -13.10
N VAL A 38 -25.97 11.39 -13.83
CA VAL A 38 -26.87 10.27 -14.17
C VAL A 38 -27.41 9.62 -12.89
N MET A 39 -26.57 9.40 -11.87
CA MET A 39 -27.02 8.86 -10.58
C MET A 39 -28.01 9.77 -9.84
N LYS A 40 -27.84 11.09 -9.94
CA LYS A 40 -28.79 12.07 -9.41
C LYS A 40 -30.15 11.96 -10.13
N ILE A 41 -30.15 11.98 -11.46
CA ILE A 41 -31.34 11.84 -12.29
C ILE A 41 -32.06 10.51 -12.04
N MET A 42 -31.33 9.39 -12.01
CA MET A 42 -31.92 8.06 -11.74
C MET A 42 -32.52 7.93 -10.33
N ARG A 43 -32.00 8.67 -9.35
CA ARG A 43 -32.57 8.75 -8.00
C ARG A 43 -33.82 9.63 -7.97
N GLU A 44 -33.75 10.83 -8.55
CA GLU A 44 -34.79 11.86 -8.46
C GLU A 44 -36.00 11.57 -9.36
N GLN A 45 -35.78 11.05 -10.57
CA GLN A 45 -36.83 10.82 -11.57
C GLN A 45 -37.31 9.36 -11.64
N HIS A 46 -36.44 8.41 -11.30
CA HIS A 46 -36.74 6.97 -11.41
C HIS A 46 -36.69 6.21 -10.06
N GLY A 47 -36.46 6.90 -8.94
CA GLY A 47 -36.44 6.31 -7.60
C GLY A 47 -35.31 5.30 -7.33
N LEU A 48 -34.28 5.24 -8.18
CA LEU A 48 -33.28 4.16 -8.16
C LEU A 48 -32.14 4.43 -7.16
N TRP A 49 -32.34 4.01 -5.92
CA TRP A 49 -31.37 4.12 -4.83
C TRP A 49 -30.26 3.05 -4.91
N ALA A 50 -29.19 3.36 -5.66
CA ALA A 50 -28.03 2.49 -5.79
C ALA A 50 -26.69 3.22 -5.54
N SER A 51 -25.69 2.46 -5.07
CA SER A 51 -24.32 2.96 -4.90
C SER A 51 -23.58 3.11 -6.23
N GLU A 52 -22.58 3.99 -6.28
CA GLU A 52 -21.77 4.22 -7.49
C GLU A 52 -21.11 2.92 -8.00
N LYS A 53 -20.72 2.03 -7.08
CA LYS A 53 -20.17 0.69 -7.39
C LYS A 53 -21.17 -0.17 -8.18
N MET A 54 -22.47 -0.12 -7.84
CA MET A 54 -23.50 -0.87 -8.55
C MET A 54 -23.73 -0.32 -9.97
N TYR A 55 -23.78 1.00 -10.13
CA TYR A 55 -23.84 1.63 -11.46
C TYR A 55 -22.61 1.31 -12.31
N LYS A 56 -21.39 1.36 -11.75
CA LYS A 56 -20.14 0.95 -12.44
C LYS A 56 -20.18 -0.53 -12.86
N ASN A 57 -20.70 -1.41 -12.02
CA ASN A 57 -20.88 -2.82 -12.36
C ASN A 57 -21.88 -3.02 -13.50
N LYS A 58 -23.01 -2.28 -13.52
CA LYS A 58 -23.99 -2.35 -14.60
C LYS A 58 -23.49 -1.75 -15.92
N ILE A 59 -22.71 -0.65 -15.89
CA ILE A 59 -21.98 -0.14 -17.06
C ILE A 59 -21.09 -1.23 -17.68
N LYS A 60 -20.37 -1.99 -16.84
CA LYS A 60 -19.51 -3.10 -17.29
C LYS A 60 -20.33 -4.26 -17.86
N ALA A 61 -21.38 -4.70 -17.16
CA ALA A 61 -22.24 -5.82 -17.56
C ALA A 61 -23.00 -5.55 -18.87
N TRP A 62 -23.47 -4.32 -19.07
CA TRP A 62 -24.19 -3.90 -20.28
C TRP A 62 -23.27 -3.43 -21.43
N GLY A 63 -21.95 -3.52 -21.27
CA GLY A 63 -20.99 -3.14 -22.31
C GLY A 63 -21.00 -1.65 -22.69
N LEU A 64 -21.46 -0.76 -21.79
CA LEU A 64 -21.67 0.67 -22.07
C LEU A 64 -20.37 1.47 -22.12
N ARG A 65 -19.56 1.24 -23.16
CA ARG A 65 -18.31 1.97 -23.39
C ARG A 65 -18.59 3.40 -23.86
N LYS A 66 -18.23 4.39 -23.04
CA LYS A 66 -18.40 5.82 -23.33
C LYS A 66 -17.38 6.36 -24.33
N TYR A 67 -16.16 5.80 -24.33
CA TYR A 67 -15.03 6.26 -25.14
C TYR A 67 -14.52 5.17 -26.10
N LEU A 68 -14.10 5.59 -27.29
CA LEU A 68 -13.41 4.76 -28.28
C LEU A 68 -11.95 4.56 -27.88
N LYS A 69 -11.35 3.41 -28.25
CA LYS A 69 -9.89 3.26 -28.19
C LYS A 69 -9.23 4.13 -29.26
N GLU A 70 -7.94 4.44 -29.10
CA GLU A 70 -7.21 5.28 -30.06
C GLU A 70 -7.12 4.65 -31.45
N GLY A 71 -6.86 3.34 -31.56
CA GLY A 71 -6.88 2.63 -32.85
C GLY A 71 -8.25 2.70 -33.52
N GLU A 72 -9.32 2.40 -32.78
CA GLU A 72 -10.71 2.51 -33.24
C GLU A 72 -11.04 3.94 -33.71
N ALA A 73 -10.53 4.98 -33.02
CA ALA A 73 -10.77 6.37 -33.38
C ALA A 73 -9.94 6.86 -34.58
N LYS A 74 -8.77 6.29 -34.83
CA LYS A 74 -7.97 6.55 -36.04
C LYS A 74 -8.62 5.91 -37.26
N GLN A 75 -8.93 4.61 -37.18
CA GLN A 75 -9.63 3.85 -38.23
C GLN A 75 -10.94 4.55 -38.68
N ILE A 76 -11.76 5.02 -37.73
CA ILE A 76 -13.02 5.74 -38.04
C ILE A 76 -12.79 7.09 -38.75
N ILE A 77 -11.63 7.75 -38.57
CA ILE A 77 -11.27 8.99 -39.27
C ILE A 77 -10.61 8.70 -40.62
N GLU A 78 -9.79 7.64 -40.68
CA GLU A 78 -9.09 7.15 -41.87
C GLU A 78 -10.02 6.43 -42.87
N GLY A 79 -11.29 6.21 -42.50
CA GLY A 79 -12.37 5.73 -43.38
C GLY A 79 -12.76 4.27 -43.18
N GLU A 80 -12.00 3.51 -42.39
CA GLU A 80 -12.30 2.12 -42.06
C GLU A 80 -13.39 2.03 -40.98
N VAL A 81 -14.63 1.82 -41.40
CA VAL A 81 -15.76 1.56 -40.50
C VAL A 81 -15.82 0.07 -40.16
N PRO A 82 -15.62 -0.34 -38.88
CA PRO A 82 -15.71 -1.76 -38.51
C PRO A 82 -17.10 -2.33 -38.79
N THR A 83 -17.14 -3.53 -39.40
CA THR A 83 -18.34 -4.22 -39.90
C THR A 83 -19.47 -4.37 -38.87
N THR A 84 -19.14 -4.29 -37.58
CA THR A 84 -20.05 -4.44 -36.44
C THR A 84 -20.81 -3.16 -36.03
N ARG A 85 -20.74 -2.06 -36.80
CA ARG A 85 -21.40 -0.76 -36.46
C ARG A 85 -22.04 -0.01 -37.63
N ARG A 86 -22.58 -0.72 -38.63
CA ARG A 86 -23.21 -0.10 -39.82
C ARG A 86 -24.47 0.72 -39.51
N ASP A 87 -25.16 0.47 -38.39
CA ASP A 87 -26.42 1.13 -38.02
C ASP A 87 -26.24 2.45 -37.24
N LEU A 88 -25.03 3.01 -37.17
CA LEU A 88 -24.76 4.27 -36.47
C LEU A 88 -24.36 5.37 -37.46
N ASP A 89 -25.04 6.52 -37.36
CA ASP A 89 -24.75 7.73 -38.12
C ASP A 89 -23.24 8.03 -38.15
N LEU A 90 -22.68 8.03 -39.37
CA LEU A 90 -21.26 8.20 -39.64
C LEU A 90 -20.75 9.55 -39.16
N ASP A 91 -21.58 10.60 -39.19
CA ASP A 91 -21.20 11.94 -38.73
C ASP A 91 -21.07 11.99 -37.20
N VAL A 92 -21.95 11.28 -36.49
CA VAL A 92 -21.87 11.11 -35.04
C VAL A 92 -20.64 10.27 -34.64
N LEU A 93 -20.32 9.23 -35.42
CA LEU A 93 -19.11 8.42 -35.22
C LEU A 93 -17.82 9.23 -35.45
N LYS A 94 -17.72 9.99 -36.56
CA LYS A 94 -16.58 10.86 -36.86
C LYS A 94 -16.37 11.92 -35.78
N ARG A 95 -17.42 12.68 -35.41
CA ARG A 95 -17.37 13.67 -34.32
C ARG A 95 -16.93 13.06 -32.98
N LYS A 96 -17.29 11.79 -32.71
CA LYS A 96 -16.89 11.07 -31.49
C LYS A 96 -15.42 10.62 -31.53
N ALA A 97 -14.92 10.21 -32.69
CA ALA A 97 -13.51 9.89 -32.93
C ALA A 97 -12.62 11.15 -32.83
N GLU A 98 -13.00 12.24 -33.48
CA GLU A 98 -12.31 13.54 -33.41
C GLU A 98 -12.21 14.05 -31.97
N ARG A 99 -13.32 14.01 -31.22
CA ARG A 99 -13.33 14.37 -29.78
C ARG A 99 -12.43 13.45 -28.95
N ALA A 100 -12.20 12.19 -29.35
CA ALA A 100 -11.27 11.30 -28.67
C ALA A 100 -9.81 11.69 -28.98
N LEU A 101 -9.46 11.94 -30.25
CA LEU A 101 -8.12 12.40 -30.64
C LEU A 101 -7.79 13.79 -30.09
N LYS A 102 -8.73 14.75 -30.11
CA LYS A 102 -8.53 16.10 -29.54
C LYS A 102 -8.21 16.05 -28.04
N ARG A 103 -8.89 15.19 -27.28
CA ARG A 103 -8.59 14.93 -25.85
C ARG A 103 -7.25 14.25 -25.60
N LYS A 104 -6.69 13.53 -26.57
CA LYS A 104 -5.30 13.01 -26.48
C LYS A 104 -4.27 14.05 -26.90
N ARG A 105 -4.55 14.84 -27.95
CA ARG A 105 -3.68 15.96 -28.38
C ARG A 105 -3.54 17.01 -27.28
N SER A 106 -4.60 17.38 -26.56
CA SER A 106 -4.49 18.28 -25.40
C SER A 106 -3.60 17.68 -24.31
N ARG A 107 -3.79 16.40 -23.94
CA ARG A 107 -2.91 15.70 -22.97
C ARG A 107 -1.45 15.60 -23.42
N LYS A 108 -1.17 15.51 -24.72
CA LYS A 108 0.19 15.47 -25.27
C LYS A 108 0.82 16.87 -25.40
N SER A 109 0.00 17.91 -25.52
CA SER A 109 0.42 19.32 -25.52
C SER A 109 0.74 19.84 -24.12
N SER A 110 0.15 19.24 -23.07
CA SER A 110 0.49 19.51 -21.66
C SER A 110 1.75 18.78 -21.17
N GLN A 111 2.57 18.24 -22.07
CA GLN A 111 3.79 17.50 -21.77
C GLN A 111 5.00 18.31 -22.27
N PRO A 112 5.93 18.76 -21.41
CA PRO A 112 7.08 19.54 -21.86
C PRO A 112 7.95 18.73 -22.83
N GLN A 113 8.20 19.26 -24.02
CA GLN A 113 9.12 18.63 -24.98
C GLN A 113 10.57 18.99 -24.64
N ALA A 114 11.42 17.96 -24.53
CA ALA A 114 12.86 18.14 -24.61
C ALA A 114 13.29 18.36 -26.06
N SER A 115 14.21 19.29 -26.28
CA SER A 115 14.76 19.61 -27.61
C SER A 115 15.67 18.50 -28.15
N PRO A 116 15.64 18.21 -29.47
CA PRO A 116 16.61 17.31 -30.08
C PRO A 116 17.93 18.03 -30.40
N GLN A 117 19.06 17.45 -30.01
CA GLN A 117 20.37 17.84 -30.54
C GLN A 117 20.70 17.04 -31.80
N ALA A 118 21.28 17.70 -32.80
CA ALA A 118 21.97 17.10 -33.93
C ALA A 118 23.46 17.46 -33.86
N SER A 119 24.31 16.59 -34.40
CA SER A 119 25.78 16.72 -34.37
C SER A 119 26.34 17.27 -35.72
N PRO A 120 27.64 17.12 -36.06
CA PRO A 120 28.63 18.20 -35.93
C PRO A 120 29.29 18.61 -37.28
N LEU A 121 30.01 19.75 -37.35
CA LEU A 121 31.34 19.89 -38.02
C LEU A 121 31.94 21.33 -37.97
N ALA A 122 33.28 21.37 -37.96
CA ALA A 122 34.23 22.26 -38.66
C ALA A 122 34.10 23.82 -38.71
N SER A 123 35.15 24.46 -38.16
CA SER A 123 36.04 25.46 -38.80
C SER A 123 35.66 26.94 -39.05
N GLU A 124 36.73 27.75 -38.93
CA GLU A 124 37.07 29.03 -39.61
C GLU A 124 36.94 30.42 -38.93
N SER A 125 38.14 30.98 -38.64
CA SER A 125 38.60 32.38 -38.77
C SER A 125 38.09 33.53 -37.86
N ALA A 126 39.05 34.19 -37.21
CA ALA A 126 38.98 35.58 -36.73
C ALA A 126 39.55 36.56 -37.79
N PRO A 127 39.21 37.86 -37.75
CA PRO A 127 40.18 38.91 -37.35
C PRO A 127 39.55 40.15 -36.64
N THR A 128 40.25 41.20 -36.14
CA THR A 128 41.60 41.36 -35.52
C THR A 128 41.73 42.79 -34.92
N ALA A 129 42.17 42.89 -33.65
CA ALA A 129 42.80 44.05 -32.95
C ALA A 129 42.13 45.45 -32.87
N LEU A 130 42.30 46.12 -31.71
CA LEU A 130 43.10 47.36 -31.55
C LEU A 130 43.32 47.67 -30.04
N SER A 131 44.42 48.38 -29.71
CA SER A 131 45.01 48.49 -28.34
C SER A 131 44.94 49.95 -27.76
N PRO A 132 45.91 50.46 -26.94
CA PRO A 132 45.88 50.44 -25.46
C PRO A 132 46.17 51.81 -24.74
N ALA A 133 46.04 51.87 -23.40
CA ALA A 133 46.71 52.81 -22.45
C ALA A 133 46.22 52.53 -21.00
N ALA A 134 46.91 52.79 -19.88
CA ALA A 134 48.32 53.03 -19.57
C ALA A 134 48.58 52.75 -18.05
N PHE A 135 49.85 52.58 -17.66
CA PHE A 135 50.38 52.38 -16.29
C PHE A 135 50.60 53.74 -15.54
N PRO A 136 50.85 53.86 -14.21
CA PRO A 136 51.92 53.13 -13.48
C PRO A 136 51.80 52.79 -11.96
N ASP A 137 52.67 51.84 -11.59
CA ASP A 137 53.50 51.70 -10.37
C ASP A 137 52.96 51.87 -8.94
N SER A 138 53.14 50.80 -8.16
CA SER A 138 54.00 50.84 -6.96
C SER A 138 54.59 49.45 -6.66
N GLN A 139 55.90 49.40 -6.41
CA GLN A 139 56.64 48.18 -6.09
C GLN A 139 56.63 47.87 -4.59
N ALA A 140 56.51 46.59 -4.23
CA ALA A 140 57.00 46.06 -2.96
C ALA A 140 57.44 44.60 -3.16
N LEU A 141 58.76 44.38 -3.26
CA LEU A 141 59.38 43.05 -3.33
C LEU A 141 59.75 42.58 -1.93
N VAL A 142 59.24 41.42 -1.51
CA VAL A 142 59.91 40.53 -0.55
C VAL A 142 59.75 39.10 -1.07
N PRO A 143 60.85 38.32 -1.25
CA PRO A 143 60.79 37.01 -1.89
C PRO A 143 60.41 35.90 -0.90
N TYR A 144 59.74 34.85 -1.42
CA TYR A 144 59.66 33.57 -0.73
C TYR A 144 59.93 32.43 -1.70
N ASN A 145 60.89 31.58 -1.34
CA ASN A 145 61.40 30.51 -2.19
C ASN A 145 60.35 29.41 -2.41
N GLN A 146 60.33 28.83 -3.61
CA GLN A 146 59.67 27.54 -3.86
C GLN A 146 60.55 26.39 -3.32
N PRO A 147 59.98 25.48 -2.51
CA PRO A 147 60.37 24.07 -2.52
C PRO A 147 59.69 23.39 -3.71
N ALA A 148 60.42 22.55 -4.44
CA ALA A 148 59.86 21.77 -5.53
C ALA A 148 59.12 20.53 -5.00
N GLU A 149 57.79 20.52 -5.09
CA GLU A 149 57.00 19.29 -4.96
C GLU A 149 56.08 19.10 -6.17
N MET A 150 55.84 17.83 -6.49
CA MET A 150 55.36 17.40 -7.81
C MET A 150 53.92 17.84 -8.08
N ARG A 151 53.71 18.52 -9.22
CA ARG A 151 52.38 18.63 -9.82
C ARG A 151 51.92 17.25 -10.29
N GLN A 152 51.29 16.48 -9.42
CA GLN A 152 50.56 15.28 -9.82
C GLN A 152 49.47 15.70 -10.81
N ALA A 153 49.55 15.16 -12.04
CA ALA A 153 48.49 15.33 -13.01
C ALA A 153 47.22 14.68 -12.46
N PHE A 154 46.11 15.43 -12.41
CA PHE A 154 44.81 14.86 -12.10
C PHE A 154 44.40 13.89 -13.21
N VAL A 155 44.67 12.60 -12.99
CA VAL A 155 44.13 11.52 -13.80
C VAL A 155 42.64 11.45 -13.52
N VAL A 156 41.83 11.90 -14.48
CA VAL A 156 40.39 11.61 -14.50
C VAL A 156 40.26 10.09 -14.67
N PRO A 157 39.64 9.36 -13.73
CA PRO A 157 39.50 7.92 -13.86
C PRO A 157 38.61 7.56 -15.06
N SER A 158 39.02 6.57 -15.85
CA SER A 158 38.14 5.95 -16.84
C SER A 158 36.90 5.37 -16.13
N PRO A 159 35.69 5.41 -16.72
CA PRO A 159 34.47 4.91 -16.09
C PRO A 159 34.42 3.36 -15.92
N ASP A 160 35.45 2.64 -16.38
CA ASP A 160 35.60 1.20 -16.19
C ASP A 160 36.02 0.83 -14.77
N GLY A 161 35.05 0.79 -13.85
CA GLY A 161 35.25 0.10 -12.56
C GLY A 161 34.66 0.72 -11.31
N PHE A 162 33.41 1.18 -11.34
CA PHE A 162 32.62 1.24 -10.10
C PHE A 162 32.33 -0.19 -9.61
N ARG A 163 33.33 -0.83 -9.00
CA ARG A 163 33.16 -2.08 -8.25
C ARG A 163 32.30 -1.75 -7.02
N ILE A 164 31.01 -2.06 -7.12
CA ILE A 164 30.08 -1.98 -6.01
C ILE A 164 30.59 -2.90 -4.90
N ALA A 165 30.97 -2.30 -3.76
CA ALA A 165 31.91 -2.91 -2.82
C ALA A 165 31.35 -4.08 -2.00
N SER A 166 30.03 -4.25 -1.96
CA SER A 166 29.37 -5.36 -1.24
C SER A 166 28.00 -5.68 -1.84
N VAL A 167 27.44 -6.84 -1.49
CA VAL A 167 26.06 -7.21 -1.87
C VAL A 167 25.04 -6.19 -1.31
N ALA A 168 25.31 -5.62 -0.13
CA ALA A 168 24.49 -4.57 0.46
C ALA A 168 24.51 -3.28 -0.40
N GLU A 169 25.69 -2.85 -0.88
CA GLU A 169 25.76 -1.72 -1.81
C GLU A 169 25.04 -2.03 -3.15
N GLN A 170 25.13 -3.27 -3.64
CA GLN A 170 24.42 -3.69 -4.86
C GLN A 170 22.90 -3.65 -4.67
N PHE A 171 22.41 -4.08 -3.51
CA PHE A 171 21.01 -3.96 -3.15
C PHE A 171 20.56 -2.50 -3.14
N LEU A 172 21.32 -1.60 -2.49
CA LEU A 172 20.99 -0.17 -2.42
C LEU A 172 21.03 0.50 -3.81
N PHE A 173 22.00 0.13 -4.65
CA PHE A 173 22.07 0.57 -6.05
C PHE A 173 20.84 0.11 -6.85
N ASN A 174 20.51 -1.19 -6.79
CA ASN A 174 19.35 -1.76 -7.47
C ASN A 174 18.04 -1.15 -6.96
N LEU A 175 17.95 -0.83 -5.66
CA LEU A 175 16.79 -0.17 -5.06
C LEU A 175 16.61 1.27 -5.57
N ARG A 176 17.70 2.02 -5.78
CA ARG A 176 17.65 3.35 -6.41
C ARG A 176 17.20 3.27 -7.87
N GLY A 177 17.71 2.29 -8.63
CA GLY A 177 17.25 2.01 -10.00
C GLY A 177 15.76 1.68 -10.06
N TRP A 178 15.32 0.74 -9.21
CA TRP A 178 13.90 0.39 -9.05
C TRP A 178 13.02 1.60 -8.69
N THR A 179 13.49 2.46 -7.78
CA THR A 179 12.75 3.67 -7.35
C THR A 179 12.63 4.69 -8.48
N HIS A 180 13.67 4.81 -9.33
CA HIS A 180 13.61 5.63 -10.54
C HIS A 180 12.60 5.07 -11.55
N ASP A 181 12.63 3.77 -11.83
CA ASP A 181 11.71 3.16 -12.81
C ASP A 181 10.26 3.19 -12.30
N ALA A 182 10.03 2.96 -11.00
CA ALA A 182 8.73 3.12 -10.37
C ALA A 182 8.16 4.53 -10.53
N PHE A 183 9.01 5.57 -10.41
CA PHE A 183 8.64 6.96 -10.72
C PHE A 183 8.27 7.11 -12.21
N ILE A 184 9.13 6.63 -13.12
CA ILE A 184 8.95 6.80 -14.57
C ILE A 184 7.67 6.09 -15.07
N HIS A 185 7.33 4.95 -14.48
CA HIS A 185 6.08 4.24 -14.76
C HIS A 185 4.84 4.93 -14.16
N GLY A 186 4.98 5.74 -13.11
CA GLY A 186 3.87 6.45 -12.45
C GLY A 186 2.89 5.55 -11.68
N ASP A 187 3.20 4.26 -11.54
CA ASP A 187 2.32 3.21 -10.99
C ASP A 187 2.66 2.81 -9.52
N TRP A 188 3.33 3.74 -8.82
CA TRP A 188 3.81 3.66 -7.44
C TRP A 188 2.77 3.76 -6.32
N ASP A 189 1.56 4.25 -6.61
CA ASP A 189 0.58 4.67 -5.60
C ASP A 189 -0.64 3.72 -5.56
N ALA A 190 -1.73 4.14 -4.92
CA ALA A 190 -2.94 3.34 -4.82
C ALA A 190 -3.83 3.33 -6.08
N MET A 191 -3.61 4.22 -7.06
CA MET A 191 -4.48 4.47 -8.22
C MET A 191 -4.15 3.58 -9.45
N SER A 192 -3.53 2.43 -9.23
CA SER A 192 -2.98 1.61 -10.32
C SER A 192 -3.92 0.52 -10.86
N THR A 193 -3.51 -0.09 -11.97
CA THR A 193 -4.26 -1.03 -12.81
C THR A 193 -4.61 -2.36 -12.12
N THR A 194 -5.51 -3.15 -12.70
CA THR A 194 -5.89 -4.48 -12.21
C THR A 194 -4.68 -5.40 -11.95
N ARG A 195 -3.63 -5.29 -12.78
CA ARG A 195 -2.40 -6.08 -12.63
C ARG A 195 -1.65 -5.72 -11.35
N HIS A 196 -1.49 -4.43 -11.09
CA HIS A 196 -0.81 -3.94 -9.89
C HIS A 196 -1.57 -4.30 -8.63
N ASN A 197 -2.91 -4.24 -8.67
CA ASN A 197 -3.72 -4.67 -7.53
C ASN A 197 -3.55 -6.16 -7.22
N ARG A 198 -3.38 -7.04 -8.22
CA ARG A 198 -3.03 -8.46 -8.01
C ARG A 198 -1.65 -8.63 -7.38
N GLY A 199 -0.62 -7.96 -7.89
CA GLY A 199 0.74 -8.06 -7.31
C GLY A 199 0.83 -7.50 -5.89
N ARG A 200 0.13 -6.39 -5.60
CA ARG A 200 -0.02 -5.85 -4.24
C ARG A 200 -0.77 -6.82 -3.32
N GLN A 201 -1.82 -7.47 -3.80
CA GLN A 201 -2.56 -8.47 -3.03
C GLN A 201 -1.66 -9.68 -2.72
N ALA A 202 -0.96 -10.24 -3.71
CA ALA A 202 -0.02 -11.35 -3.53
C ALA A 202 1.08 -11.02 -2.51
N SER A 203 1.71 -9.84 -2.64
CA SER A 203 2.73 -9.38 -1.67
C SER A 203 2.17 -9.18 -0.26
N ARG A 204 0.93 -8.70 -0.12
CA ARG A 204 0.26 -8.55 1.19
C ARG A 204 -0.08 -9.90 1.82
N MET A 205 -0.51 -10.88 1.03
CA MET A 205 -0.78 -12.24 1.53
C MET A 205 0.53 -12.90 2.00
N LEU A 206 1.62 -12.74 1.26
CA LEU A 206 2.96 -13.20 1.67
C LEU A 206 3.35 -12.62 3.04
N SER A 207 3.36 -11.30 3.20
CA SER A 207 3.68 -10.65 4.49
C SER A 207 2.71 -11.05 5.60
N SER A 208 1.41 -11.16 5.31
CA SER A 208 0.40 -11.58 6.29
C SER A 208 0.66 -13.00 6.79
N SER A 209 1.01 -13.93 5.89
CA SER A 209 1.34 -15.31 6.23
C SER A 209 2.65 -15.43 7.02
N LEU A 210 3.68 -14.65 6.67
CA LEU A 210 4.94 -14.60 7.44
C LEU A 210 4.71 -14.08 8.87
N THR A 211 4.05 -12.94 9.00
CA THR A 211 3.65 -12.36 10.30
C THR A 211 2.76 -13.30 11.11
N ALA A 212 1.79 -13.97 10.47
CA ALA A 212 0.93 -14.94 11.16
C ALA A 212 1.73 -16.13 11.68
N GLY A 213 2.67 -16.66 10.88
CA GLY A 213 3.56 -17.74 11.29
C GLY A 213 4.42 -17.37 12.50
N ILE A 214 5.07 -16.20 12.49
CA ILE A 214 5.83 -15.67 13.63
C ILE A 214 4.95 -15.60 14.88
N ASN A 215 3.81 -14.90 14.81
CA ASN A 215 2.92 -14.74 15.97
C ASN A 215 2.42 -16.10 16.49
N LEU A 216 2.12 -17.07 15.62
CA LEU A 216 1.66 -18.39 16.05
C LEU A 216 2.78 -19.20 16.72
N PHE A 217 4.01 -19.10 16.20
CA PHE A 217 5.17 -19.78 16.76
C PHE A 217 5.53 -19.24 18.16
N GLU A 218 5.57 -17.91 18.31
CA GLU A 218 5.79 -17.23 19.60
C GLU A 218 4.74 -17.61 20.67
N ASN A 219 3.53 -18.00 20.25
CA ASN A 219 2.45 -18.48 21.12
C ASN A 219 2.37 -20.02 21.22
N GLY A 220 3.44 -20.74 20.88
CA GLY A 220 3.54 -22.20 21.03
C GLY A 220 2.73 -23.04 20.02
N LYS A 221 2.06 -22.41 19.04
CA LYS A 221 1.19 -23.07 18.05
C LYS A 221 1.98 -23.47 16.80
N GLN A 222 3.00 -24.30 16.99
CA GLN A 222 4.01 -24.60 15.95
C GLN A 222 3.40 -25.16 14.66
N ASP A 223 2.46 -26.11 14.72
CA ASP A 223 1.84 -26.69 13.51
C ASP A 223 1.11 -25.63 12.66
N LEU A 224 0.40 -24.71 13.32
CA LEU A 224 -0.29 -23.61 12.64
C LEU A 224 0.69 -22.58 12.09
N ALA A 225 1.82 -22.36 12.78
CA ALA A 225 2.90 -21.50 12.28
C ALA A 225 3.52 -22.07 10.99
N TRP A 226 3.86 -23.36 10.98
CA TRP A 226 4.36 -24.06 9.80
C TRP A 226 3.36 -24.05 8.65
N ALA A 227 2.06 -24.22 8.91
CA ALA A 227 1.04 -24.10 7.88
C ALA A 227 0.99 -22.68 7.26
N GLN A 228 1.14 -21.62 8.07
CA GLN A 228 1.18 -20.24 7.56
C GLN A 228 2.47 -19.96 6.76
N TRP A 229 3.63 -20.44 7.21
CA TRP A 229 4.87 -20.34 6.42
C TRP A 229 4.79 -21.16 5.13
N GLY A 230 4.14 -22.34 5.14
CA GLY A 230 3.85 -23.11 3.93
C GLY A 230 3.05 -22.30 2.90
N LYS A 231 2.01 -21.57 3.34
CA LYS A 231 1.26 -20.63 2.48
C LYS A 231 2.11 -19.48 1.96
N ALA A 232 3.02 -18.95 2.79
CA ALA A 232 3.99 -17.94 2.34
C ALA A 232 4.90 -18.49 1.21
N PHE A 233 5.40 -19.72 1.35
CA PHE A 233 6.22 -20.37 0.31
C PHE A 233 5.42 -20.70 -0.96
N ALA A 234 4.19 -21.18 -0.85
CA ALA A 234 3.29 -21.40 -1.98
C ALA A 234 3.04 -20.09 -2.77
N GLY A 235 3.08 -18.93 -2.09
CA GLY A 235 3.02 -17.61 -2.73
C GLY A 235 4.07 -17.38 -3.83
N PHE A 236 5.25 -18.01 -3.75
CA PHE A 236 6.28 -17.93 -4.81
C PHE A 236 5.94 -18.74 -6.07
N GLN A 237 4.83 -19.47 -6.12
CA GLN A 237 4.33 -20.03 -7.38
C GLN A 237 3.51 -19.00 -8.19
N ASN A 238 3.12 -17.87 -7.57
CA ASN A 238 2.31 -16.85 -8.22
C ASN A 238 3.16 -15.97 -9.17
N PRO A 239 2.90 -15.98 -10.50
CA PRO A 239 3.69 -15.20 -11.45
C PRO A 239 3.45 -13.69 -11.35
N GLU A 240 2.43 -13.23 -10.60
CA GLU A 240 2.11 -11.81 -10.42
C GLU A 240 2.61 -11.23 -9.09
N LEU A 241 3.19 -12.05 -8.21
CA LEU A 241 3.96 -11.59 -7.05
C LEU A 241 5.02 -10.57 -7.52
N PHE A 242 5.33 -9.55 -6.72
CA PHE A 242 6.34 -8.50 -7.00
C PHE A 242 6.27 -7.73 -8.36
N LYS A 243 5.34 -8.04 -9.28
CA LYS A 243 5.15 -7.33 -10.58
C LYS A 243 4.48 -5.96 -10.47
N SER A 244 4.28 -5.46 -9.26
CA SER A 244 3.73 -4.12 -9.02
C SER A 244 4.83 -3.14 -8.65
N TRP A 245 4.73 -1.90 -9.14
CA TRP A 245 5.61 -0.79 -8.80
C TRP A 245 5.30 -0.12 -7.45
N TYR A 246 4.42 -0.70 -6.63
CA TYR A 246 4.03 -0.14 -5.33
C TYR A 246 5.23 -0.11 -4.36
N TYR A 247 5.58 1.09 -3.88
CA TYR A 247 6.77 1.40 -3.07
C TYR A 247 7.03 0.41 -1.92
N GLU A 248 5.96 -0.09 -1.31
CA GLU A 248 6.06 -0.87 -0.08
C GLU A 248 6.54 -2.30 -0.31
N ILE A 249 6.48 -2.82 -1.54
CA ILE A 249 6.79 -4.23 -1.84
C ILE A 249 8.23 -4.62 -1.46
N PRO A 250 9.29 -3.97 -1.98
CA PRO A 250 10.66 -4.37 -1.65
C PRO A 250 11.01 -4.10 -0.17
N MET A 251 10.49 -3.02 0.43
CA MET A 251 10.77 -2.69 1.82
C MET A 251 10.06 -3.63 2.80
N ALA A 252 8.78 -3.93 2.59
CA ALA A 252 8.05 -4.90 3.42
C ALA A 252 8.61 -6.32 3.26
N LEU A 253 9.11 -6.69 2.07
CA LEU A 253 9.77 -7.97 1.88
C LEU A 253 11.08 -8.04 2.67
N LEU A 254 11.95 -7.04 2.56
CA LEU A 254 13.20 -6.97 3.33
C LEU A 254 12.93 -6.99 4.85
N PHE A 255 11.93 -6.22 5.29
CA PHE A 255 11.50 -6.16 6.69
C PHE A 255 10.98 -7.50 7.19
N GLU A 256 10.01 -8.13 6.52
CA GLU A 256 9.42 -9.39 6.98
C GLU A 256 10.43 -10.54 6.99
N VAL A 257 11.36 -10.60 6.03
CA VAL A 257 12.43 -11.62 6.03
C VAL A 257 13.42 -11.38 7.17
N SER A 258 13.78 -10.11 7.44
CA SER A 258 14.59 -9.77 8.62
C SER A 258 13.87 -10.10 9.93
N ARG A 259 12.57 -9.82 10.04
CA ARG A 259 11.74 -10.20 11.19
C ARG A 259 11.73 -11.71 11.43
N VAL A 260 11.61 -12.53 10.39
CA VAL A 260 11.72 -13.99 10.50
C VAL A 260 13.09 -14.41 11.08
N ALA A 261 14.18 -13.75 10.68
CA ALA A 261 15.50 -14.01 11.25
C ALA A 261 15.60 -13.60 12.72
N VAL A 262 15.19 -12.38 13.07
CA VAL A 262 15.23 -11.82 14.43
C VAL A 262 14.33 -12.60 15.40
N SER A 263 13.18 -13.09 14.95
CA SER A 263 12.31 -14.02 15.72
C SER A 263 12.89 -15.44 15.88
N GLY A 264 14.18 -15.66 15.58
CA GLY A 264 14.88 -16.92 15.85
C GLY A 264 14.90 -17.93 14.70
N HIS A 265 14.53 -17.54 13.47
CA HIS A 265 14.47 -18.44 12.32
C HIS A 265 15.41 -18.05 11.15
N PRO A 266 16.73 -17.87 11.37
CA PRO A 266 17.65 -17.42 10.31
C PRO A 266 17.73 -18.39 9.12
N LYS A 267 17.60 -19.70 9.35
CA LYS A 267 17.51 -20.71 8.27
C LYS A 267 16.27 -20.53 7.39
N LEU A 268 15.14 -20.15 7.99
CA LEU A 268 13.90 -19.87 7.26
C LEU A 268 14.03 -18.57 6.45
N ALA A 269 14.65 -17.55 7.04
CA ALA A 269 14.96 -16.29 6.35
C ALA A 269 15.86 -16.54 5.12
N ALA A 270 16.93 -17.34 5.23
CA ALA A 270 17.77 -17.72 4.11
C ALA A 270 16.99 -18.45 2.98
N LEU A 271 16.08 -19.36 3.33
CA LEU A 271 15.20 -20.03 2.37
C LEU A 271 14.23 -19.06 1.68
N LEU A 272 13.73 -18.04 2.39
CA LEU A 272 12.91 -16.98 1.81
C LEU A 272 13.72 -16.13 0.82
N LEU A 273 14.91 -15.66 1.21
CA LEU A 273 15.83 -14.92 0.34
C LEU A 273 16.12 -15.68 -0.97
N GLY A 274 16.52 -16.96 -0.88
CA GLY A 274 16.75 -17.81 -2.05
C GLY A 274 15.48 -18.06 -2.89
N SER A 275 14.29 -18.02 -2.28
CA SER A 275 13.02 -18.16 -3.00
C SER A 275 12.61 -16.87 -3.73
N VAL A 276 12.90 -15.68 -3.17
CA VAL A 276 12.77 -14.39 -3.87
C VAL A 276 13.69 -14.36 -5.10
N LYS A 277 14.95 -14.79 -4.96
CA LYS A 277 15.92 -14.87 -6.07
C LYS A 277 15.43 -15.82 -7.18
N ARG A 278 15.05 -17.05 -6.84
CA ARG A 278 14.49 -18.02 -7.81
C ARG A 278 13.25 -17.45 -8.52
N TRP A 279 12.32 -16.85 -7.76
CA TRP A 279 11.13 -16.22 -8.32
C TRP A 279 11.48 -15.13 -9.35
N ALA A 280 12.45 -14.26 -9.05
CA ALA A 280 12.88 -13.19 -9.96
C ALA A 280 13.43 -13.75 -11.28
N HIS A 281 14.31 -14.77 -11.22
CA HIS A 281 14.83 -15.45 -12.40
C HIS A 281 13.77 -16.21 -13.21
N THR A 282 12.69 -16.68 -12.58
CA THR A 282 11.61 -17.41 -13.26
C THR A 282 10.58 -16.49 -13.95
N PHE A 283 10.25 -15.34 -13.34
CA PHE A 283 9.06 -14.57 -13.72
C PHE A 283 9.30 -13.14 -14.22
N LEU A 284 10.55 -12.64 -14.18
CA LEU A 284 10.92 -11.30 -14.67
C LEU A 284 11.93 -11.37 -15.82
N ASP A 285 11.87 -10.37 -16.69
CA ASP A 285 12.85 -10.17 -17.76
C ASP A 285 14.19 -9.71 -17.13
N PRO A 286 15.35 -10.28 -17.52
CA PRO A 286 16.66 -9.85 -17.01
C PRO A 286 17.00 -8.36 -17.21
N LYS A 287 16.30 -7.65 -18.11
CA LYS A 287 16.46 -6.20 -18.34
C LYS A 287 15.55 -5.34 -17.44
N ASP A 288 14.67 -5.95 -16.66
CA ASP A 288 13.77 -5.26 -15.73
C ASP A 288 14.52 -4.91 -14.43
N SER A 289 14.45 -3.66 -13.95
CA SER A 289 15.11 -3.31 -12.68
C SER A 289 14.55 -4.06 -11.46
N ARG A 290 13.32 -4.59 -11.56
CA ARG A 290 12.78 -5.54 -10.57
C ARG A 290 13.55 -6.86 -10.58
N HIS A 291 14.03 -7.33 -11.73
CA HIS A 291 14.85 -8.53 -11.80
C HIS A 291 16.16 -8.31 -11.05
N ALA A 292 16.85 -7.19 -11.31
CA ALA A 292 18.07 -6.83 -10.60
C ALA A 292 17.83 -6.70 -9.07
N LEU A 293 16.76 -6.02 -8.65
CA LEU A 293 16.44 -5.84 -7.23
C LEU A 293 16.01 -7.13 -6.52
N PHE A 294 15.16 -7.97 -7.13
CA PHE A 294 14.69 -9.19 -6.47
C PHE A 294 15.68 -10.36 -6.59
N SER A 295 16.52 -10.42 -7.63
CA SER A 295 17.55 -11.46 -7.74
C SER A 295 18.62 -11.34 -6.65
N ILE A 296 19.04 -10.12 -6.29
CA ILE A 296 20.09 -9.90 -5.29
C ILE A 296 19.66 -10.27 -3.86
N PHE A 297 18.35 -10.43 -3.56
CA PHE A 297 17.88 -10.89 -2.25
C PHE A 297 18.53 -12.21 -1.83
N GLY A 298 18.69 -13.16 -2.76
CA GLY A 298 19.23 -14.49 -2.46
C GLY A 298 20.70 -14.51 -2.07
N ASP A 299 21.41 -13.38 -2.22
CA ASP A 299 22.83 -13.22 -1.87
C ASP A 299 23.02 -12.35 -0.61
N LEU A 300 21.93 -11.81 -0.04
CA LEU A 300 21.96 -11.02 1.19
C LEU A 300 22.31 -11.87 2.41
N GLN A 301 23.15 -11.32 3.29
CA GLN A 301 23.52 -11.95 4.55
C GLN A 301 22.43 -11.71 5.60
N VAL A 302 21.98 -12.78 6.25
CA VAL A 302 20.78 -12.79 7.12
C VAL A 302 20.97 -11.94 8.39
N ASP A 303 22.18 -11.96 8.95
CA ASP A 303 22.63 -11.15 10.08
C ASP A 303 22.70 -9.65 9.77
N GLN A 304 22.93 -9.28 8.50
CA GLN A 304 23.06 -7.89 8.06
C GLN A 304 21.73 -7.23 7.65
N LEU A 305 20.63 -8.00 7.60
CA LEU A 305 19.34 -7.50 7.07
C LEU A 305 18.79 -6.30 7.86
N GLN A 306 19.02 -6.23 9.18
CA GLN A 306 18.55 -5.13 10.02
C GLN A 306 19.26 -3.81 9.69
N ASP A 307 20.60 -3.82 9.55
CA ASP A 307 21.37 -2.63 9.14
C ASP A 307 21.03 -2.23 7.70
N LEU A 308 21.01 -3.20 6.78
CA LEU A 308 20.63 -2.98 5.40
C LEU A 308 19.23 -2.36 5.29
N TYR A 309 18.28 -2.78 6.13
CA TYR A 309 16.96 -2.20 6.18
C TYR A 309 16.97 -0.71 6.56
N LYS A 310 17.75 -0.30 7.58
CA LYS A 310 17.91 1.11 7.97
C LYS A 310 18.43 1.94 6.80
N ARG A 311 19.48 1.45 6.13
CA ARG A 311 20.11 2.09 4.96
C ARG A 311 19.18 2.14 3.73
N ALA A 312 18.42 1.08 3.50
CA ALA A 312 17.45 0.97 2.41
C ALA A 312 16.23 1.88 2.61
N ALA A 313 15.75 2.02 3.85
CA ALA A 313 14.67 2.94 4.20
C ALA A 313 15.04 4.38 3.83
N ARG A 314 16.23 4.84 4.25
CA ARG A 314 16.77 6.16 3.89
C ARG A 314 16.94 6.31 2.38
N SER A 315 17.59 5.34 1.73
CA SER A 315 17.84 5.38 0.28
C SER A 315 16.57 5.37 -0.59
N MET A 316 15.50 4.70 -0.15
CA MET A 316 14.19 4.79 -0.82
C MET A 316 13.55 6.16 -0.58
N TYR A 317 13.60 6.66 0.65
CA TYR A 317 12.99 7.94 1.00
C TYR A 317 13.62 9.10 0.20
N ASP A 318 14.94 9.22 0.19
CA ASP A 318 15.68 10.24 -0.57
C ASP A 318 15.42 10.09 -2.08
N GLY A 319 15.32 8.84 -2.55
CA GLY A 319 14.97 8.51 -3.94
C GLY A 319 13.58 9.02 -4.35
N LEU A 320 12.59 8.99 -3.44
CA LEU A 320 11.26 9.52 -3.68
C LEU A 320 11.22 11.05 -3.50
N GLU A 321 11.77 11.58 -2.39
CA GLU A 321 11.74 13.01 -2.06
C GLU A 321 12.39 13.90 -3.13
N THR A 322 13.45 13.42 -3.78
CA THR A 322 14.09 14.11 -4.91
C THR A 322 13.25 14.16 -6.19
N ARG A 323 12.12 13.45 -6.24
CA ARG A 323 11.31 13.26 -7.45
C ARG A 323 9.83 13.65 -7.30
N ILE A 324 9.25 13.60 -6.10
CA ILE A 324 7.85 14.01 -5.85
C ILE A 324 7.74 15.30 -5.04
N ASP A 325 6.61 15.98 -5.22
CA ASP A 325 6.28 17.17 -4.44
C ASP A 325 6.38 16.90 -2.93
N LYS A 326 7.00 17.84 -2.18
CA LYS A 326 7.29 17.69 -0.75
C LYS A 326 6.04 17.61 0.14
N ARG A 327 4.87 18.04 -0.35
CA ARG A 327 3.56 17.91 0.30
C ARG A 327 2.76 16.71 -0.20
N ASN A 328 3.33 15.87 -1.07
CA ASN A 328 2.68 14.65 -1.52
C ASN A 328 2.51 13.67 -0.34
N LYS A 329 1.26 13.30 -0.07
CA LYS A 329 0.84 12.34 0.96
C LYS A 329 1.66 11.05 0.99
N LEU A 330 2.17 10.60 -0.16
CA LEU A 330 3.03 9.42 -0.27
C LEU A 330 4.30 9.52 0.58
N LEU A 331 4.98 10.68 0.62
CA LEU A 331 6.19 10.86 1.44
C LEU A 331 5.91 10.62 2.93
N TYR A 332 4.78 11.11 3.42
CA TYR A 332 4.34 10.98 4.80
C TYR A 332 3.88 9.55 5.12
N GLU A 333 3.27 8.83 4.16
CA GLU A 333 2.96 7.41 4.31
C GLU A 333 4.24 6.55 4.36
N VAL A 334 5.24 6.86 3.53
CA VAL A 334 6.56 6.22 3.57
C VAL A 334 7.22 6.50 4.93
N ARG A 335 7.32 7.77 5.36
CA ARG A 335 7.94 8.14 6.64
C ARG A 335 7.29 7.39 7.82
N LEU A 336 5.95 7.39 7.88
CA LEU A 336 5.17 6.69 8.89
C LEU A 336 5.47 5.19 8.93
N ASN A 337 5.49 4.52 7.78
CA ASN A 337 5.76 3.08 7.71
C ASN A 337 7.21 2.77 8.10
N ARG A 338 8.19 3.52 7.59
CA ARG A 338 9.61 3.33 7.96
C ARG A 338 9.84 3.55 9.45
N ALA A 339 9.23 4.57 10.07
CA ALA A 339 9.30 4.79 11.52
C ALA A 339 8.68 3.63 12.33
N LEU A 340 7.54 3.09 11.88
CA LEU A 340 6.90 1.93 12.50
C LEU A 340 7.75 0.66 12.42
N ASP A 341 8.47 0.48 11.32
CA ASP A 341 9.34 -0.67 11.09
C ASP A 341 10.66 -0.53 11.88
N LEU A 342 11.20 0.69 12.00
CA LEU A 342 12.36 0.99 12.85
C LEU A 342 12.08 0.74 14.33
N LEU A 343 10.96 1.24 14.86
CA LEU A 343 10.54 0.99 16.25
C LEU A 343 10.22 -0.47 16.57
N TRP A 344 10.01 -1.31 15.56
CA TRP A 344 9.86 -2.75 15.80
C TRP A 344 11.21 -3.40 16.17
N TYR A 345 12.32 -2.93 15.57
CA TYR A 345 13.66 -3.44 15.87
C TYR A 345 14.21 -2.92 17.19
N ASP A 346 13.97 -1.64 17.48
CA ASP A 346 14.54 -0.93 18.62
C ASP A 346 13.60 0.20 19.01
N SER A 347 13.08 0.14 20.24
CA SER A 347 12.09 1.11 20.73
C SER A 347 12.67 2.49 21.04
N GLU A 348 13.99 2.59 21.16
CA GLU A 348 14.73 3.81 21.48
C GLU A 348 15.39 4.43 20.24
N THR A 349 15.21 3.84 19.05
CA THR A 349 15.71 4.40 17.79
C THR A 349 15.20 5.82 17.59
N ASP A 350 16.12 6.74 17.29
CA ASP A 350 15.74 8.11 16.97
C ASP A 350 14.90 8.16 15.68
N LEU A 351 13.73 8.78 15.80
CA LEU A 351 12.78 8.99 14.73
C LEU A 351 12.67 10.46 14.30
N THR A 352 13.56 11.34 14.76
CA THR A 352 13.48 12.79 14.48
C THR A 352 13.46 13.09 12.97
N GLU A 353 14.19 12.33 12.15
CA GLU A 353 14.12 12.45 10.68
C GLU A 353 12.78 11.98 10.07
N TRP A 354 12.08 11.07 10.75
CA TRP A 354 10.89 10.38 10.26
C TRP A 354 9.57 10.96 10.78
N LEU A 355 9.61 11.75 11.85
CA LEU A 355 8.45 12.37 12.50
C LEU A 355 8.38 13.88 12.20
N PRO A 356 7.73 14.30 11.09
CA PRO A 356 7.41 15.70 10.85
C PRO A 356 6.50 16.28 11.93
N GLN A 357 6.45 17.60 12.01
CA GLN A 357 5.56 18.32 12.93
C GLN A 357 4.09 17.98 12.63
N ILE A 358 3.27 17.78 13.67
CA ILE A 358 1.91 17.26 13.46
C ILE A 358 1.02 18.20 12.62
N SER A 359 1.28 19.51 12.68
CA SER A 359 0.64 20.54 11.86
C SER A 359 0.97 20.40 10.37
N GLU A 360 2.18 19.95 10.02
CA GLU A 360 2.58 19.64 8.65
C GLU A 360 1.80 18.43 8.11
N VAL A 361 1.65 17.39 8.93
CA VAL A 361 0.85 16.19 8.58
C VAL A 361 -0.63 16.54 8.43
N ASP A 362 -1.18 17.38 9.32
CA ASP A 362 -2.57 17.84 9.25
C ASP A 362 -2.87 18.63 7.96
N ALA A 363 -1.94 19.46 7.50
CA ALA A 363 -2.08 20.20 6.25
C ALA A 363 -2.13 19.30 5.00
N VAL A 364 -1.56 18.08 5.08
CA VAL A 364 -1.56 17.10 3.99
C VAL A 364 -2.73 16.13 4.09
N SER A 365 -3.02 15.59 5.28
CA SER A 365 -4.16 14.69 5.49
C SER A 365 -4.48 14.53 6.99
N PRO A 366 -5.63 15.05 7.46
CA PRO A 366 -6.10 14.86 8.84
C PRO A 366 -6.31 13.39 9.26
N GLY A 367 -6.57 12.49 8.30
CA GLY A 367 -6.60 11.05 8.55
C GLY A 367 -5.21 10.45 8.80
N LEU A 368 -4.16 11.04 8.23
CA LEU A 368 -2.78 10.56 8.38
C LEU A 368 -2.18 10.96 9.72
N SER A 369 -2.49 12.16 10.22
CA SER A 369 -2.01 12.66 11.51
C SER A 369 -2.49 11.81 12.69
N VAL A 370 -3.66 11.17 12.60
CA VAL A 370 -4.11 10.14 13.57
C VAL A 370 -3.11 8.99 13.71
N TYR A 371 -2.53 8.51 12.60
CA TYR A 371 -1.56 7.41 12.67
C TYR A 371 -0.20 7.87 13.19
N PHE A 372 0.23 9.11 12.88
CA PHE A 372 1.43 9.71 13.47
C PHE A 372 1.29 9.92 14.98
N LEU A 373 0.13 10.36 15.46
CA LEU A 373 -0.13 10.46 16.90
C LEU A 373 -0.15 9.08 17.58
N LEU A 374 -0.74 8.05 16.96
CA LEU A 374 -0.68 6.69 17.51
C LEU A 374 0.74 6.09 17.52
N LEU A 375 1.57 6.44 16.54
CA LEU A 375 3.01 6.14 16.53
C LEU A 375 3.74 6.87 17.67
N GLN A 376 3.45 8.16 17.88
CA GLN A 376 4.03 8.93 18.98
C GLN A 376 3.60 8.37 20.35
N ALA A 377 2.32 8.02 20.53
CA ALA A 377 1.85 7.37 21.77
C ALA A 377 2.56 6.03 22.02
N TYR A 378 2.78 5.22 20.98
CA TYR A 378 3.55 3.98 21.09
C TYR A 378 4.99 4.25 21.57
N ARG A 379 5.68 5.24 20.96
CA ARG A 379 7.03 5.66 21.35
C ARG A 379 7.06 6.15 22.80
N LEU A 380 6.13 7.03 23.19
CA LEU A 380 6.05 7.53 24.56
C LEU A 380 5.85 6.39 25.58
N VAL A 381 5.08 5.35 25.24
CA VAL A 381 4.94 4.16 26.11
C VAL A 381 6.23 3.33 26.17
N SER A 382 6.99 3.17 25.08
CA SER A 382 8.26 2.45 25.15
C SER A 382 9.31 3.19 25.98
N GLN A 383 9.29 4.52 25.93
CA GLN A 383 10.14 5.43 26.70
C GLN A 383 9.62 5.71 28.13
N ASP A 384 8.62 4.96 28.60
CA ASP A 384 8.00 5.07 29.94
C ASP A 384 7.34 6.43 30.26
N GLN A 385 7.08 7.25 29.25
CA GLN A 385 6.42 8.56 29.33
C GLN A 385 4.89 8.44 29.25
N TYR A 386 4.30 7.71 30.21
CA TYR A 386 2.89 7.29 30.13
C TYR A 386 1.86 8.42 30.15
N GLU A 387 2.09 9.50 30.91
CA GLU A 387 1.13 10.62 30.99
C GLU A 387 1.01 11.33 29.64
N GLN A 388 2.16 11.64 29.01
CA GLN A 388 2.22 12.20 27.67
C GLN A 388 1.57 11.25 26.64
N ALA A 389 1.73 9.93 26.79
CA ALA A 389 1.09 8.96 25.92
C ALA A 389 -0.44 9.00 26.02
N GLU A 390 -1.02 9.17 27.22
CA GLU A 390 -2.47 9.27 27.43
C GLU A 390 -3.03 10.61 26.92
N ASP A 391 -2.27 11.71 27.03
CA ASP A 391 -2.60 12.99 26.41
C ASP A 391 -2.68 12.88 24.87
N ILE A 392 -1.70 12.22 24.25
CA ILE A 392 -1.70 11.93 22.81
C ILE A 392 -2.88 11.00 22.46
N CYS A 393 -3.18 9.98 23.27
CA CYS A 393 -4.36 9.13 23.06
C CYS A 393 -5.67 9.93 23.13
N SER A 394 -5.77 10.90 24.03
CA SER A 394 -6.91 11.82 24.15
C SER A 394 -7.04 12.74 22.93
N GLN A 395 -5.91 13.22 22.38
CA GLN A 395 -5.89 13.95 21.11
C GLN A 395 -6.36 13.07 19.93
N VAL A 396 -5.91 11.81 19.86
CA VAL A 396 -6.36 10.84 18.86
C VAL A 396 -7.87 10.62 18.94
N GLN A 397 -8.44 10.43 20.14
CA GLN A 397 -9.87 10.23 20.31
C GLN A 397 -10.70 11.42 19.81
N ARG A 398 -10.28 12.66 20.14
CA ARG A 398 -10.92 13.90 19.65
C ARG A 398 -10.85 14.04 18.12
N ARG A 399 -9.73 13.68 17.50
CA ARG A 399 -9.59 13.67 16.02
C ARG A 399 -10.46 12.57 15.40
N LEU A 400 -10.53 11.40 16.02
CA LEU A 400 -11.36 10.27 15.56
C LEU A 400 -12.87 10.54 15.65
N SER A 401 -13.36 11.35 16.59
CA SER A 401 -14.78 11.73 16.60
C SER A 401 -15.13 12.63 15.42
N ILE A 402 -14.32 13.67 15.18
CA ILE A 402 -14.50 14.60 14.05
C ILE A 402 -14.43 13.86 12.70
N LEU A 403 -13.43 13.01 12.50
CA LEU A 403 -13.22 12.34 11.20
C LEU A 403 -14.30 11.32 10.85
N LYS A 404 -14.97 10.70 11.84
CA LYS A 404 -16.06 9.75 11.62
C LYS A 404 -17.28 10.35 10.94
N GLU A 405 -17.47 11.66 11.05
CA GLU A 405 -18.57 12.38 10.41
C GLU A 405 -18.34 12.56 8.90
N THR A 406 -17.08 12.39 8.43
CA THR A 406 -16.68 12.52 7.02
C THR A 406 -16.38 11.15 6.41
N PRO A 407 -17.26 10.57 5.55
CA PRO A 407 -17.04 9.26 4.95
C PRO A 407 -15.76 9.19 4.12
N GLY A 408 -14.93 8.17 4.37
CA GLY A 408 -13.68 7.95 3.63
C GLY A 408 -12.49 8.83 4.06
N SER A 409 -12.64 9.66 5.09
CA SER A 409 -11.56 10.48 5.66
C SER A 409 -10.44 9.67 6.32
N ILE A 410 -10.75 8.45 6.77
CA ILE A 410 -9.86 7.61 7.58
C ILE A 410 -10.10 6.12 7.33
N ASP A 411 -9.00 5.34 7.26
CA ASP A 411 -9.05 3.88 7.26
C ASP A 411 -9.09 3.38 8.71
N LEU A 412 -10.28 3.00 9.17
CA LEU A 412 -10.51 2.47 10.51
C LEU A 412 -9.78 1.15 10.76
N TRP A 413 -9.57 0.31 9.74
CA TRP A 413 -8.83 -0.95 9.92
C TRP A 413 -7.35 -0.66 10.22
N ARG A 414 -6.74 0.32 9.53
CA ARG A 414 -5.39 0.82 9.86
C ARG A 414 -5.34 1.43 11.26
N VAL A 415 -6.41 2.11 11.72
CA VAL A 415 -6.51 2.62 13.11
C VAL A 415 -6.51 1.46 14.10
N GLY A 416 -7.26 0.39 13.81
CA GLY A 416 -7.28 -0.82 14.63
C GLY A 416 -5.90 -1.50 14.75
N LEU A 417 -5.14 -1.57 13.65
CA LEU A 417 -3.76 -2.08 13.69
C LEU A 417 -2.80 -1.21 14.50
N ALA A 418 -2.96 0.11 14.45
CA ALA A 418 -2.17 1.05 15.24
C ALA A 418 -2.47 0.92 16.75
N TYR A 419 -3.74 0.83 17.13
CA TYR A 419 -4.13 0.53 18.52
C TYR A 419 -3.65 -0.85 18.99
N ARG A 420 -3.62 -1.88 18.12
CA ARG A 420 -3.02 -3.18 18.47
C ARG A 420 -1.53 -3.04 18.82
N ARG A 421 -0.77 -2.27 18.05
CA ARG A 421 0.66 -2.00 18.33
C ARG A 421 0.84 -1.28 19.67
N LEU A 422 0.06 -0.22 19.92
CA LEU A 422 0.06 0.49 21.21
C LEU A 422 -0.29 -0.44 22.38
N GLY A 423 -1.32 -1.28 22.23
CA GLY A 423 -1.70 -2.28 23.23
C GLY A 423 -0.60 -3.30 23.53
N ARG A 424 0.18 -3.74 22.53
CA ARG A 424 1.36 -4.59 22.75
C ARG A 424 2.41 -3.88 23.62
N ALA A 425 2.74 -2.61 23.32
CA ALA A 425 3.73 -1.84 24.09
C ALA A 425 3.28 -1.63 25.55
N GLN A 426 2.00 -1.25 25.75
CA GLN A 426 1.40 -1.10 27.07
C GLN A 426 1.43 -2.42 27.84
N TYR A 427 1.10 -3.54 27.17
CA TYR A 427 1.17 -4.88 27.76
C TYR A 427 2.59 -5.24 28.22
N SER A 428 3.62 -5.01 27.40
CA SER A 428 5.01 -5.30 27.76
C SER A 428 5.54 -4.45 28.92
N LYS A 429 4.96 -3.27 29.16
CA LYS A 429 5.26 -2.41 30.31
C LYS A 429 4.35 -2.67 31.53
N GLY A 430 3.57 -3.76 31.53
CA GLY A 430 2.66 -4.11 32.63
C GLY A 430 1.42 -3.21 32.77
N ARG A 431 1.19 -2.28 31.83
CA ARG A 431 0.05 -1.34 31.81
C ARG A 431 -1.22 -2.03 31.29
N PHE A 432 -1.67 -3.07 32.01
CA PHE A 432 -2.77 -3.94 31.54
C PHE A 432 -4.11 -3.21 31.37
N ALA A 433 -4.41 -2.21 32.20
CA ALA A 433 -5.62 -1.41 32.07
C ALA A 433 -5.63 -0.58 30.78
N GLU A 434 -4.53 0.09 30.46
CA GLU A 434 -4.33 0.83 29.20
C GLU A 434 -4.34 -0.12 28.00
N ALA A 435 -3.59 -1.22 28.08
CA ALA A 435 -3.50 -2.23 27.04
C ALA A 435 -4.88 -2.81 26.71
N ARG A 436 -5.72 -3.10 27.72
CA ARG A 436 -7.13 -3.52 27.54
C ARG A 436 -7.95 -2.46 26.80
N ARG A 437 -7.81 -1.16 27.11
CA ARG A 437 -8.46 -0.07 26.36
C ARG A 437 -8.02 -0.05 24.89
N SER A 438 -6.72 -0.20 24.63
CA SER A 438 -6.14 -0.25 23.28
C SER A 438 -6.58 -1.47 22.49
N PHE A 439 -6.53 -2.68 23.07
CA PHE A 439 -6.95 -3.92 22.41
C PHE A 439 -8.46 -3.97 22.16
N ASN A 440 -9.30 -3.44 23.06
CA ASN A 440 -10.74 -3.26 22.82
C ASN A 440 -11.01 -2.31 21.64
N THR A 441 -10.24 -1.22 21.55
CA THR A 441 -10.33 -0.27 20.44
C THR A 441 -9.85 -0.89 19.12
N ALA A 442 -8.79 -1.71 19.16
CA ALA A 442 -8.32 -2.48 18.02
C ALA A 442 -9.38 -3.45 17.52
N LEU A 443 -9.92 -4.30 18.40
CA LEU A 443 -10.97 -5.29 18.11
C LEU A 443 -12.18 -4.65 17.41
N LYS A 444 -12.68 -3.55 17.98
CA LYS A 444 -13.82 -2.78 17.46
C LYS A 444 -13.69 -2.42 15.99
N TYR A 445 -12.47 -2.10 15.54
CA TYR A 445 -12.21 -1.68 14.15
C TYR A 445 -11.78 -2.83 13.22
N VAL A 446 -11.16 -3.91 13.71
CA VAL A 446 -10.69 -5.02 12.83
C VAL A 446 -11.71 -6.14 12.61
N GLN A 447 -12.66 -6.35 13.53
CA GLN A 447 -13.58 -7.50 13.57
C GLN A 447 -14.45 -7.73 12.31
N ASN A 448 -14.64 -6.70 11.48
CA ASN A 448 -15.54 -6.76 10.32
C ASN A 448 -14.83 -7.12 8.99
N ASN A 449 -13.53 -7.44 8.99
CA ASN A 449 -12.73 -7.63 7.77
C ASN A 449 -12.28 -9.10 7.59
N ASN A 450 -12.96 -9.87 6.74
CA ASN A 450 -13.14 -11.32 6.93
C ASN A 450 -11.87 -12.21 6.84
N GLU A 451 -10.88 -11.88 6.01
CA GLU A 451 -9.68 -12.73 5.79
C GLU A 451 -8.46 -12.23 6.57
N LEU A 452 -8.07 -10.96 6.35
CA LEU A 452 -6.91 -10.32 7.00
C LEU A 452 -7.10 -10.11 8.52
N SER A 453 -8.28 -10.33 9.08
CA SER A 453 -8.51 -10.20 10.52
C SER A 453 -8.22 -11.46 11.33
N LYS A 454 -8.31 -12.69 10.79
CA LYS A 454 -8.30 -13.90 11.63
C LYS A 454 -7.06 -14.01 12.53
N SER A 455 -5.85 -13.89 11.98
CA SER A 455 -4.60 -13.91 12.76
C SER A 455 -4.48 -12.71 13.72
N VAL A 456 -4.98 -11.55 13.32
CA VAL A 456 -5.03 -10.32 14.13
C VAL A 456 -5.99 -10.48 15.31
N LEU A 457 -7.15 -11.11 15.10
CA LEU A 457 -8.18 -11.38 16.10
C LEU A 457 -7.70 -12.42 17.11
N ILE A 458 -7.09 -13.52 16.66
CA ILE A 458 -6.49 -14.55 17.53
C ILE A 458 -5.49 -13.87 18.49
N GLU A 459 -4.57 -13.07 17.97
CA GLU A 459 -3.59 -12.37 18.79
C GLU A 459 -4.23 -11.38 19.78
N ILE A 460 -5.21 -10.58 19.35
CA ILE A 460 -5.94 -9.67 20.23
C ILE A 460 -6.61 -10.46 21.37
N CYS A 461 -7.28 -11.58 21.06
CA CYS A 461 -7.95 -12.41 22.06
C CYS A 461 -6.95 -13.09 23.00
N GLN A 462 -5.77 -13.52 22.52
CA GLN A 462 -4.69 -14.07 23.36
C GLN A 462 -4.17 -13.03 24.35
N ARG A 463 -3.93 -11.79 23.89
CA ARG A 463 -3.49 -10.70 24.77
C ARG A 463 -4.57 -10.33 25.79
N GLN A 464 -5.84 -10.29 25.39
CA GLN A 464 -6.96 -10.05 26.30
C GLN A 464 -7.10 -11.15 27.37
N GLN A 465 -7.07 -12.43 26.98
CA GLN A 465 -7.07 -13.57 27.90
C GLN A 465 -5.89 -13.50 28.88
N SER A 466 -4.70 -13.16 28.39
CA SER A 466 -3.49 -13.05 29.22
C SER A 466 -3.58 -11.89 30.21
N MET A 467 -4.06 -10.72 29.79
CA MET A 467 -4.34 -9.60 30.71
C MET A 467 -5.41 -9.94 31.74
N ALA A 468 -6.50 -10.59 31.33
CA ALA A 468 -7.57 -11.00 32.23
C ALA A 468 -7.05 -11.97 33.32
N ASN A 469 -6.17 -12.92 32.97
CA ASN A 469 -5.49 -13.78 33.94
C ASN A 469 -4.62 -12.96 34.90
N MET A 470 -3.79 -12.02 34.40
CA MET A 470 -2.96 -11.16 35.26
C MET A 470 -3.80 -10.24 36.17
N MET A 471 -4.98 -9.83 35.73
CA MET A 471 -5.94 -9.00 36.47
C MET A 471 -6.91 -9.83 37.34
N GLN A 472 -6.81 -11.16 37.33
CA GLN A 472 -7.71 -12.10 38.03
C GLN A 472 -9.20 -11.97 37.65
N ASP A 473 -9.48 -11.52 36.42
CA ASP A 473 -10.82 -11.31 35.86
C ASP A 473 -11.36 -12.62 35.24
N THR A 474 -11.99 -13.46 36.06
CA THR A 474 -12.38 -14.83 35.66
C THR A 474 -13.47 -14.87 34.58
N GLU A 475 -14.34 -13.86 34.51
CA GLU A 475 -15.37 -13.74 33.47
C GLU A 475 -14.73 -13.43 32.11
N ASP A 476 -13.83 -12.43 32.05
CA ASP A 476 -13.08 -12.12 30.82
C ASP A 476 -12.23 -13.33 30.40
N VAL A 477 -11.52 -14.01 31.32
CA VAL A 477 -10.73 -15.21 31.00
C VAL A 477 -11.58 -16.28 30.30
N PHE A 478 -12.77 -16.59 30.83
CA PHE A 478 -13.68 -17.56 30.22
C PHE A 478 -14.13 -17.12 28.83
N PHE A 479 -14.57 -15.85 28.69
CA PHE A 479 -15.03 -15.28 27.43
C PHE A 479 -13.95 -15.33 26.33
N TRP A 480 -12.74 -14.82 26.61
CA TRP A 480 -11.65 -14.81 25.63
C TRP A 480 -11.17 -16.23 25.30
N THR A 481 -11.23 -17.17 26.24
CA THR A 481 -10.93 -18.60 25.99
C THR A 481 -11.89 -19.21 24.96
N GLN A 482 -13.20 -19.00 25.10
CA GLN A 482 -14.17 -19.50 24.13
C GLN A 482 -14.01 -18.87 22.74
N MET A 483 -13.77 -17.55 22.68
CA MET A 483 -13.57 -16.88 21.39
C MET A 483 -12.29 -17.34 20.68
N LEU A 484 -11.22 -17.63 21.44
CA LEU A 484 -10.00 -18.23 20.89
C LEU A 484 -10.23 -19.62 20.29
N GLN A 485 -10.88 -20.51 21.03
CA GLN A 485 -11.18 -21.87 20.56
C GLN A 485 -11.98 -21.84 19.24
N SER A 486 -12.98 -20.96 19.15
CA SER A 486 -13.76 -20.73 17.94
C SER A 486 -12.89 -20.26 16.75
N LEU A 487 -12.10 -19.19 16.94
CA LEU A 487 -11.21 -18.65 15.90
C LEU A 487 -10.13 -19.65 15.44
N GLU A 488 -9.64 -20.51 16.34
CA GLU A 488 -8.66 -21.55 16.04
C GLU A 488 -9.27 -22.69 15.23
N GLN A 489 -10.48 -23.14 15.57
CA GLN A 489 -11.23 -24.13 14.77
C GLN A 489 -11.52 -23.60 13.36
N ASP A 490 -12.00 -22.36 13.25
CA ASP A 490 -12.23 -21.65 11.99
C ASP A 490 -10.96 -21.44 11.14
N THR A 491 -9.79 -21.42 11.79
CA THR A 491 -8.49 -21.32 11.10
C THR A 491 -7.99 -22.69 10.66
N LYS A 492 -8.14 -23.72 11.50
CA LYS A 492 -7.81 -25.11 11.14
C LYS A 492 -8.65 -25.61 9.96
N ALA A 493 -9.96 -25.38 9.98
CA ALA A 493 -10.86 -25.76 8.87
C ALA A 493 -10.43 -25.12 7.54
N HIS A 494 -10.14 -23.81 7.53
CA HIS A 494 -9.72 -23.08 6.33
C HIS A 494 -8.32 -23.49 5.84
N VAL A 495 -7.42 -23.94 6.74
CA VAL A 495 -6.14 -24.54 6.34
C VAL A 495 -6.35 -25.88 5.64
N ILE A 496 -7.26 -26.71 6.13
CA ILE A 496 -7.58 -28.02 5.53
C ILE A 496 -8.26 -27.83 4.15
N GLU A 497 -9.29 -26.99 4.06
CA GLU A 497 -10.01 -26.71 2.81
C GLU A 497 -9.07 -26.20 1.70
N GLU A 498 -8.14 -25.29 2.01
CA GLU A 498 -7.15 -24.79 1.02
C GLU A 498 -6.08 -25.83 0.64
N ILE A 499 -5.70 -26.75 1.54
CA ILE A 499 -4.75 -27.83 1.20
C ILE A 499 -5.41 -28.85 0.26
N ASP A 500 -6.69 -29.16 0.50
CA ASP A 500 -7.48 -30.05 -0.36
C ASP A 500 -7.72 -29.45 -1.76
N ASP A 501 -7.99 -28.15 -1.86
CA ASP A 501 -8.15 -27.46 -3.13
C ASP A 501 -6.83 -27.34 -3.92
N VAL A 502 -5.69 -27.19 -3.24
CA VAL A 502 -4.36 -27.25 -3.89
C VAL A 502 -4.04 -28.66 -4.41
N HIS A 503 -4.43 -29.72 -3.70
CA HIS A 503 -4.29 -31.10 -4.20
C HIS A 503 -5.23 -31.38 -5.38
N LYS A 504 -6.49 -30.94 -5.32
CA LYS A 504 -7.46 -31.10 -6.43
C LYS A 504 -7.15 -30.24 -7.65
N GLY A 505 -6.35 -29.18 -7.50
CA GLY A 505 -5.86 -28.37 -8.62
C GLY A 505 -4.72 -29.02 -9.42
N GLY A 506 -4.14 -30.12 -8.93
CA GLY A 506 -3.04 -30.84 -9.59
C GLY A 506 -3.48 -31.93 -10.57
N ASP A 507 -4.64 -32.55 -10.33
CA ASP A 507 -5.12 -33.72 -11.08
C ASP A 507 -6.52 -33.50 -11.69
N GLY A 508 -6.69 -33.94 -12.95
CA GLY A 508 -8.01 -34.31 -13.47
C GLY A 508 -8.68 -33.32 -14.41
N ILE A 509 -8.46 -33.55 -15.72
CA ILE A 509 -9.43 -33.18 -16.75
C ILE A 509 -10.74 -33.97 -16.51
N GLY A 510 -11.86 -33.25 -16.40
CA GLY A 510 -13.20 -33.75 -16.73
C GLY A 510 -13.94 -34.62 -15.70
N THR A 511 -15.01 -34.07 -15.12
CA THR A 511 -16.41 -34.49 -15.40
C THR A 511 -17.40 -33.59 -14.65
N GLU A 512 -18.54 -33.29 -15.26
CA GLU A 512 -19.61 -32.51 -14.64
C GLU A 512 -20.41 -33.36 -13.63
N GLY A 513 -20.80 -32.76 -12.50
CA GLY A 513 -21.65 -33.40 -11.51
C GLY A 513 -22.14 -32.40 -10.45
N GLU A 514 -23.40 -32.01 -10.53
CA GLU A 514 -24.00 -31.00 -9.65
C GLU A 514 -23.99 -31.41 -8.18
N ARG A 515 -23.54 -30.52 -7.28
CA ARG A 515 -23.91 -30.54 -5.85
C ARG A 515 -24.18 -29.14 -5.31
N LEU A 516 -25.40 -28.95 -4.78
CA LEU A 516 -25.87 -27.72 -4.15
C LEU A 516 -25.23 -27.52 -2.76
N PRO A 517 -24.80 -26.30 -2.38
CA PRO A 517 -24.28 -26.03 -1.05
C PRO A 517 -25.40 -25.76 -0.03
N GLY A 518 -25.40 -26.52 1.08
CA GLY A 518 -26.32 -26.34 2.19
C GLY A 518 -26.06 -25.06 3.01
N LYS A 519 -27.11 -24.29 3.30
CA LYS A 519 -27.02 -23.04 4.08
C LYS A 519 -26.77 -23.32 5.58
N LYS A 520 -25.55 -23.07 6.07
CA LYS A 520 -25.31 -22.91 7.53
C LYS A 520 -25.82 -21.53 7.98
N ARG A 521 -26.73 -21.49 8.97
CA ARG A 521 -27.21 -20.25 9.61
C ARG A 521 -26.09 -19.63 10.45
N ARG A 522 -25.79 -18.34 10.24
CA ARG A 522 -25.04 -17.53 11.21
C ARG A 522 -25.94 -17.23 12.42
N ILE A 523 -25.40 -17.41 13.63
CA ILE A 523 -26.02 -16.95 14.87
C ILE A 523 -25.51 -15.51 15.13
N SER A 524 -26.43 -14.58 15.40
CA SER A 524 -26.08 -13.21 15.81
C SER A 524 -26.02 -13.10 17.33
N PRO A 525 -25.13 -12.27 17.91
CA PRO A 525 -25.13 -12.02 19.36
C PRO A 525 -26.39 -11.26 19.81
N PRO A 526 -26.89 -11.47 21.04
CA PRO A 526 -28.01 -10.71 21.58
C PRO A 526 -27.61 -9.27 21.90
N SER A 527 -28.44 -8.30 21.51
CA SER A 527 -28.27 -6.90 21.86
C SER A 527 -28.70 -6.65 23.31
N ARG A 528 -27.78 -6.20 24.17
CA ARG A 528 -28.11 -5.79 25.54
C ARG A 528 -28.73 -4.38 25.55
N SER A 529 -30.05 -4.31 25.66
CA SER A 529 -30.78 -3.09 26.00
C SER A 529 -31.09 -3.07 27.49
N SER A 530 -30.56 -2.12 28.25
CA SER A 530 -30.99 -1.87 29.63
C SER A 530 -30.63 -0.46 30.08
N THR A 531 -31.60 0.45 29.99
CA THR A 531 -31.62 1.72 30.73
C THR A 531 -31.78 1.42 32.23
N PRO A 532 -31.02 2.07 33.14
CA PRO A 532 -31.41 2.15 34.54
C PRO A 532 -32.28 3.40 34.77
N ALA A 533 -33.41 3.22 35.46
CA ALA A 533 -34.28 4.34 35.83
C ALA A 533 -33.75 5.10 37.05
N ARG A 534 -34.09 6.39 37.15
CA ARG A 534 -33.82 7.26 38.31
C ARG A 534 -34.43 6.73 39.61
N ARG A 535 -33.64 6.77 40.69
CA ARG A 535 -33.94 7.11 42.12
C ARG A 535 -32.59 7.00 42.85
N GLY A 536 -32.13 7.91 43.70
CA GLY A 536 -32.57 9.26 44.09
C GLY A 536 -31.82 9.67 45.37
N THR A 537 -31.52 10.97 45.58
CA THR A 537 -31.09 11.63 46.84
C THR A 537 -29.99 10.90 47.67
N TRP A 538 -28.77 11.41 47.82
CA TRP A 538 -28.34 12.79 48.07
C TRP A 538 -26.98 13.09 47.42
#